data_AF-A0A7Z2JKF1-F1
#
_entry.id   AF-A0A7Z2JKF1-F1
#
_cell.length_a   1.000
_cell.length_b   1.000
_cell.length_c   1.000
_cell.angle_alpha   90.00
_cell.angle_beta   90.00
_cell.angle_gamma   90.00
#
_symmetry.space_group_name_H-M   'P 1'
#
loop_
_entity.id
_entity.type
_entity.pdbx_description
1 polymer ?
#
loop_
_entity_poly.entity_id
_entity_poly.type
_entity_poly.pdbx_seq_one_letter_code
_entity_poly.pdbx_strand_id
1 'polypeptide(L)'
;MSADKRSVATDALETLGTIIDGSQARDAIHLAVEPVIAAHNMEPGAHVGLMADGRASEIADKHVGIVDPFLKDGVCAGERFWLVVYPRQITSLRHVWEHPDFARSPDVTLAPQYSESEQWIRNFADRVSLQYDILMDGARDWVDSQKRGSWGEYLCFGGLLEGESVPDEFWPHYEAVTGEKVEETHRGSFFTCSC
;
A
#
# COMPACT_ATOMS: atom_id res chain seq x y z
N MET A 1 -37.83 30.94 0.67
CA MET A 1 -37.07 29.74 1.07
C MET A 1 -38.04 28.56 1.07
N SER A 2 -38.03 27.76 0.02
CA SER A 2 -38.86 26.54 -0.05
C SER A 2 -37.97 25.37 0.33
N ALA A 3 -38.09 24.90 1.57
CA ALA A 3 -37.50 23.63 1.97
C ALA A 3 -38.37 22.53 1.34
N ASP A 4 -37.88 21.92 0.27
CA ASP A 4 -38.53 20.75 -0.35
C ASP A 4 -38.51 19.60 0.67
N LYS A 5 -39.63 19.40 1.38
CA LYS A 5 -39.84 18.34 2.38
C LYS A 5 -40.26 17.04 1.69
N ARG A 6 -39.44 16.53 0.77
CA ARG A 6 -39.60 15.14 0.33
C ARG A 6 -39.05 14.27 1.45
N SER A 7 -39.95 13.59 2.18
CA SER A 7 -39.54 12.49 3.06
C SER A 7 -38.87 11.45 2.16
N VAL A 8 -37.60 11.15 2.42
CA VAL A 8 -36.88 10.11 1.69
C VAL A 8 -37.63 8.80 1.96
N ALA A 9 -38.34 8.31 0.94
CA ALA A 9 -38.81 6.93 0.96
C ALA A 9 -37.55 6.06 1.07
N THR A 10 -37.53 5.16 2.04
CA THR A 10 -36.45 4.23 2.44
C THR A 10 -35.22 4.20 1.53
N ASP A 11 -34.04 4.49 2.08
CA ASP A 11 -32.75 4.49 1.37
C ASP A 11 -32.49 3.11 0.72
N ALA A 12 -32.45 3.06 -0.62
CA ALA A 12 -32.27 1.79 -1.32
C ALA A 12 -30.91 1.13 -1.01
N LEU A 13 -29.90 1.91 -0.59
CA LEU A 13 -28.62 1.36 -0.15
C LEU A 13 -28.76 0.52 1.13
N GLU A 14 -29.72 0.84 2.00
CA GLU A 14 -29.95 0.11 3.26
C GLU A 14 -30.48 -1.31 3.00
N THR A 15 -31.31 -1.45 1.97
CA THR A 15 -32.03 -2.69 1.65
C THR A 15 -31.43 -3.46 0.47
N LEU A 16 -30.45 -2.91 -0.23
CA LEU A 16 -29.77 -3.61 -1.32
C LEU A 16 -29.09 -4.90 -0.83
N GLY A 17 -29.32 -5.99 -1.56
CA GLY A 17 -28.81 -7.33 -1.22
C GLY A 17 -29.73 -8.10 -0.25
N THR A 18 -30.93 -7.60 0.04
CA THR A 18 -31.96 -8.31 0.80
C THR A 18 -33.24 -8.50 -0.03
N ILE A 19 -34.14 -9.35 0.46
CA ILE A 19 -35.49 -9.49 -0.09
C ILE A 19 -36.35 -8.36 0.48
N ILE A 20 -36.88 -7.52 -0.40
CA ILE A 20 -37.69 -6.33 -0.05
C ILE A 20 -39.19 -6.60 -0.10
N ASP A 21 -40.00 -5.65 0.35
CA ASP A 21 -41.47 -5.69 0.26
C ASP A 21 -42.03 -4.49 -0.54
N GLY A 22 -43.33 -4.24 -0.46
CA GLY A 22 -43.98 -3.15 -1.20
C GLY A 22 -43.75 -1.75 -0.63
N SER A 23 -42.97 -1.61 0.46
CA SER A 23 -42.73 -0.33 1.13
C SER A 23 -41.59 0.48 0.51
N GLN A 24 -40.64 -0.16 -0.19
CA GLN A 24 -39.54 0.51 -0.88
C GLN A 24 -40.04 1.24 -2.14
N ALA A 25 -39.48 2.42 -2.41
CA ALA A 25 -39.80 3.21 -3.59
C ALA A 25 -38.67 3.14 -4.64
N ARG A 26 -38.86 3.82 -5.78
CA ARG A 26 -37.80 3.98 -6.79
C ARG A 26 -36.71 4.88 -6.25
N ASP A 27 -35.47 4.43 -6.41
CA ASP A 27 -34.27 5.16 -6.01
C ASP A 27 -33.11 4.84 -6.96
N ALA A 28 -32.08 5.68 -6.97
CA ALA A 28 -30.87 5.49 -7.74
C ALA A 28 -29.65 5.47 -6.81
N ILE A 29 -28.83 4.43 -6.95
CA ILE A 29 -27.65 4.21 -6.12
C ILE A 29 -26.38 4.24 -6.97
N HIS A 30 -25.29 4.73 -6.37
CA HIS A 30 -23.95 4.63 -6.95
C HIS A 30 -23.27 3.36 -6.44
N LEU A 31 -22.68 2.59 -7.35
CA LEU A 31 -21.88 1.41 -7.01
C LEU A 31 -20.40 1.74 -7.19
N ALA A 32 -19.59 1.39 -6.19
CA ALA A 32 -18.15 1.50 -6.30
C ALA A 32 -17.60 0.31 -7.08
N VAL A 33 -16.63 0.58 -7.95
CA VAL A 33 -15.98 -0.43 -8.80
C VAL A 33 -14.47 -0.32 -8.72
N GLU A 34 -13.80 -1.47 -8.82
CA GLU A 34 -12.33 -1.59 -8.88
C GLU A 34 -11.94 -2.38 -10.14
N PRO A 35 -10.98 -1.92 -10.97
CA PRO A 35 -10.53 -2.68 -12.12
C PRO A 35 -9.58 -3.81 -11.69
N VAL A 36 -9.96 -5.05 -11.94
CA VAL A 36 -9.19 -6.24 -11.52
C VAL A 36 -8.95 -7.20 -12.67
N ILE A 37 -7.99 -8.11 -12.51
CA ILE A 37 -7.65 -9.15 -13.51
C ILE A 37 -8.21 -10.50 -13.05
N ALA A 38 -8.87 -11.22 -13.95
CA ALA A 38 -9.43 -12.54 -13.69
C ALA A 38 -8.34 -13.62 -13.51
N ALA A 39 -8.43 -14.42 -12.45
CA ALA A 39 -7.53 -15.56 -12.23
C ALA A 39 -7.87 -16.76 -13.11
N HIS A 40 -9.15 -16.94 -13.43
CA HIS A 40 -9.71 -17.99 -14.27
C HIS A 40 -11.00 -17.48 -14.94
N ASN A 41 -11.66 -18.32 -15.74
CA ASN A 41 -12.90 -17.93 -16.41
C ASN A 41 -14.05 -17.81 -15.40
N MET A 42 -14.72 -16.66 -15.33
CA MET A 42 -15.79 -16.38 -14.37
C MET A 42 -17.03 -15.79 -15.05
N GLU A 43 -18.19 -16.03 -14.45
CA GLU A 43 -19.48 -15.56 -14.97
C GLU A 43 -19.84 -14.16 -14.44
N PRO A 44 -20.63 -13.36 -15.18
CA PRO A 44 -21.18 -12.10 -14.67
C PRO A 44 -21.97 -12.32 -13.37
N GLY A 45 -21.75 -11.46 -12.38
CA GLY A 45 -22.38 -11.57 -11.05
C GLY A 45 -21.76 -12.59 -10.11
N ALA A 46 -20.75 -13.36 -10.52
CA ALA A 46 -20.04 -14.28 -9.64
C ALA A 46 -19.34 -13.53 -8.48
N HIS A 47 -19.39 -14.10 -7.28
CA HIS A 47 -18.78 -13.52 -6.08
C HIS A 47 -17.27 -13.74 -6.07
N VAL A 48 -16.49 -12.66 -5.94
CA VAL A 48 -15.04 -12.71 -6.11
C VAL A 48 -14.29 -11.97 -5.00
N GLY A 49 -13.10 -12.48 -4.70
CA GLY A 49 -12.12 -11.90 -3.79
C GLY A 49 -10.77 -11.77 -4.47
N LEU A 50 -9.84 -11.06 -3.84
CA LEU A 50 -8.46 -10.93 -4.32
C LEU A 50 -7.61 -12.06 -3.75
N MET A 51 -6.91 -12.77 -4.63
CA MET A 51 -5.89 -13.75 -4.24
C MET A 51 -4.58 -13.06 -3.85
N ALA A 52 -3.63 -13.82 -3.31
CA ALA A 52 -2.32 -13.30 -2.88
C ALA A 52 -1.50 -12.65 -4.03
N ASP A 53 -1.75 -13.05 -5.28
CA ASP A 53 -1.13 -12.48 -6.48
C ASP A 53 -1.89 -11.26 -7.04
N GLY A 54 -2.92 -10.79 -6.35
CA GLY A 54 -3.73 -9.62 -6.72
C GLY A 54 -4.80 -9.91 -7.79
N ARG A 55 -4.94 -11.14 -8.29
CA ARG A 55 -6.00 -11.49 -9.25
C ARG A 55 -7.32 -11.81 -8.54
N ALA A 56 -8.43 -11.50 -9.19
CA ALA A 56 -9.77 -11.76 -8.70
C ALA A 56 -10.20 -13.20 -8.99
N SER A 57 -10.82 -13.84 -8.01
CA SER A 57 -11.23 -15.24 -8.08
C SER A 57 -12.42 -15.59 -7.19
N GLU A 58 -13.24 -16.54 -7.64
CA GLU A 58 -14.37 -17.10 -6.85
C GLU A 58 -13.89 -18.00 -5.71
N ILE A 59 -12.68 -18.57 -5.80
CA ILE A 59 -12.12 -19.45 -4.76
C ILE A 59 -11.35 -18.69 -3.68
N ALA A 60 -11.31 -17.35 -3.73
CA ALA A 60 -10.66 -16.54 -2.72
C ALA A 60 -11.33 -16.72 -1.35
N ASP A 61 -10.54 -16.78 -0.27
CA ASP A 61 -11.02 -17.01 1.10
C ASP A 61 -12.05 -15.96 1.56
N LYS A 62 -11.93 -14.73 1.04
CA LYS A 62 -12.81 -13.61 1.35
C LYS A 62 -13.22 -12.89 0.07
N HIS A 63 -14.52 -12.93 -0.24
CA HIS A 63 -15.08 -12.11 -1.31
C HIS A 63 -15.28 -10.66 -0.87
N VAL A 64 -15.12 -9.74 -1.81
CA VAL A 64 -15.24 -8.30 -1.61
C VAL A 64 -16.21 -7.65 -2.60
N GLY A 65 -16.68 -8.40 -3.58
CA GLY A 65 -17.61 -7.92 -4.60
C GLY A 65 -18.04 -9.01 -5.56
N ILE A 66 -18.60 -8.57 -6.69
CA ILE A 66 -19.01 -9.45 -7.79
C ILE A 66 -18.36 -9.04 -9.10
N VAL A 67 -18.24 -9.99 -10.03
CA VAL A 67 -17.98 -9.70 -11.45
C VAL A 67 -19.08 -8.80 -11.98
N ASP A 68 -18.72 -7.78 -12.78
CA ASP A 68 -19.65 -6.84 -13.41
C ASP A 68 -20.92 -7.56 -13.93
N PRO A 69 -22.09 -7.37 -13.29
CA PRO A 69 -23.30 -8.09 -13.60
C PRO A 69 -23.93 -7.62 -14.92
N PHE A 70 -23.41 -6.56 -15.54
CA PHE A 70 -23.89 -6.03 -16.82
C PHE A 70 -23.15 -6.61 -18.02
N LEU A 71 -22.10 -7.41 -17.80
CA LEU A 71 -21.45 -8.16 -18.88
C LEU A 71 -22.42 -9.17 -19.50
N LYS A 72 -22.36 -9.29 -20.83
CA LYS A 72 -23.20 -10.22 -21.59
C LYS A 72 -22.63 -11.64 -21.61
N ASP A 73 -21.32 -11.73 -21.50
CA ASP A 73 -20.54 -12.96 -21.57
C ASP A 73 -19.58 -13.01 -20.38
N GLY A 74 -19.11 -14.20 -20.02
CA GLY A 74 -18.11 -14.40 -18.98
C GLY A 74 -16.77 -13.75 -19.30
N VAL A 75 -15.98 -13.54 -18.24
CA VAL A 75 -14.62 -12.98 -18.32
C VAL A 75 -13.63 -14.14 -18.37
N CYS A 76 -12.71 -14.14 -19.34
CA CYS A 76 -11.67 -15.16 -19.44
C CYS A 76 -10.49 -14.89 -18.49
N ALA A 77 -9.73 -15.94 -18.17
CA ALA A 77 -8.50 -15.81 -17.40
C ALA A 77 -7.53 -14.77 -18.00
N GLY A 78 -7.04 -13.85 -17.17
CA GLY A 78 -6.12 -12.77 -17.56
C GLY A 78 -6.81 -11.52 -18.13
N GLU A 79 -8.12 -11.56 -18.41
CA GLU A 79 -8.86 -10.38 -18.82
C GLU A 79 -9.15 -9.45 -17.63
N ARG A 80 -9.33 -8.17 -17.94
CA ARG A 80 -9.63 -7.14 -16.96
C ARG A 80 -11.13 -6.85 -16.94
N PHE A 81 -11.72 -6.76 -15.76
CA PHE A 81 -13.14 -6.46 -15.58
C PHE A 81 -13.36 -5.52 -14.39
N TRP A 82 -14.55 -4.94 -14.31
CA TRP A 82 -14.97 -4.16 -13.14
C TRP A 82 -15.46 -5.11 -12.03
N LEU A 83 -14.74 -5.14 -10.92
CA LEU A 83 -15.26 -5.72 -9.68
C LEU A 83 -16.22 -4.71 -9.06
N VAL A 84 -17.50 -5.07 -8.99
CA VAL A 84 -18.50 -4.28 -8.28
C VAL A 84 -18.41 -4.60 -6.79
N VAL A 85 -17.92 -3.65 -6.00
CA VAL A 85 -17.66 -3.83 -4.57
C VAL A 85 -18.98 -4.03 -3.84
N TYR A 86 -19.00 -4.89 -2.82
CA TYR A 86 -20.21 -5.06 -2.02
C TYR A 86 -20.68 -3.75 -1.39
N PRO A 87 -22.01 -3.56 -1.28
CA PRO A 87 -22.56 -2.38 -0.62
C PRO A 87 -22.02 -2.23 0.80
N ARG A 88 -21.84 -0.97 1.22
CA ARG A 88 -21.40 -0.59 2.59
C ARG A 88 -19.98 -1.04 2.97
N GLN A 89 -19.15 -1.48 2.03
CA GLN A 89 -17.74 -1.81 2.30
C GLN A 89 -16.75 -0.66 2.02
N ILE A 90 -17.19 0.40 1.33
CA ILE A 90 -16.37 1.59 1.09
C ILE A 90 -16.24 2.40 2.38
N THR A 91 -15.01 2.59 2.85
CA THR A 91 -14.71 3.29 4.11
C THR A 91 -14.46 4.79 3.93
N SER A 92 -14.08 5.22 2.73
CA SER A 92 -13.91 6.64 2.39
C SER A 92 -14.06 6.85 0.89
N LEU A 93 -14.54 8.04 0.51
CA LEU A 93 -14.63 8.48 -0.89
C LEU A 93 -14.26 9.97 -0.93
N ARG A 94 -13.32 10.33 -1.80
CA ARG A 94 -12.89 11.71 -2.00
C ARG A 94 -13.50 12.28 -3.28
N HIS A 95 -14.22 13.38 -3.17
CA HIS A 95 -14.64 14.16 -4.34
C HIS A 95 -13.55 15.18 -4.65
N VAL A 96 -12.66 14.83 -5.57
CA VAL A 96 -11.65 15.75 -6.07
C VAL A 96 -12.27 16.58 -7.20
N TRP A 97 -12.10 17.90 -7.13
CA TRP A 97 -12.40 18.82 -8.23
C TRP A 97 -11.09 19.29 -8.86
N GLU A 98 -11.10 19.49 -10.16
CA GLU A 98 -9.95 19.99 -10.92
C GLU A 98 -10.31 21.34 -11.56
N HIS A 99 -9.31 22.19 -11.81
CA HIS A 99 -9.47 23.48 -12.46
C HIS A 99 -8.38 23.68 -13.52
N PRO A 100 -8.71 24.15 -14.74
CA PRO A 100 -7.74 24.28 -15.83
C PRO A 100 -6.52 25.15 -15.50
N ASP A 101 -6.72 26.21 -14.70
CA ASP A 101 -5.66 27.16 -14.34
C ASP A 101 -4.89 26.79 -13.07
N PHE A 102 -5.29 25.73 -12.36
CA PHE A 102 -4.51 25.20 -11.25
C PHE A 102 -3.68 24.03 -11.76
N ALA A 103 -2.37 24.10 -11.54
CA ALA A 103 -1.49 22.99 -11.83
C ALA A 103 -2.10 21.74 -11.18
N ARG A 104 -2.37 20.72 -11.99
CA ARG A 104 -2.88 19.42 -11.56
C ARG A 104 -2.08 19.01 -10.33
N SER A 105 -2.72 18.88 -9.17
CA SER A 105 -2.11 18.12 -8.09
C SER A 105 -1.84 16.75 -8.70
N PRO A 106 -0.57 16.33 -8.88
CA PRO A 106 -0.32 15.00 -9.40
C PRO A 106 -1.12 14.06 -8.52
N ASP A 107 -1.90 13.17 -9.14
CA ASP A 107 -2.48 12.03 -8.44
C ASP A 107 -1.29 11.42 -7.70
N VAL A 108 -1.28 11.58 -6.38
CA VAL A 108 -0.05 11.38 -5.65
C VAL A 108 0.13 9.86 -5.61
N THR A 109 0.79 9.29 -6.62
CA THR A 109 1.85 8.34 -6.35
C THR A 109 2.75 9.09 -5.39
N LEU A 110 2.43 9.01 -4.10
CA LEU A 110 3.34 9.36 -3.04
C LEU A 110 4.47 8.38 -3.26
N ALA A 111 5.48 8.81 -4.04
CA ALA A 111 6.83 8.49 -3.66
C ALA A 111 6.85 8.76 -2.15
N PRO A 112 6.99 7.72 -1.31
CA PRO A 112 6.85 7.87 0.12
C PRO A 112 7.63 9.11 0.57
N GLN A 113 6.93 10.03 1.23
CA GLN A 113 7.52 11.30 1.64
C GLN A 113 8.42 11.01 2.83
N TYR A 114 9.64 10.58 2.52
CA TYR A 114 10.68 10.34 3.48
C TYR A 114 11.18 11.66 4.05
N SER A 115 11.61 11.64 5.30
CA SER A 115 12.41 12.75 5.83
C SER A 115 13.70 12.90 4.99
N GLU A 116 14.30 14.09 4.98
CA GLU A 116 15.59 14.33 4.31
C GLU A 116 16.64 13.27 4.71
N SER A 117 16.65 12.90 5.99
CA SER A 117 17.52 11.85 6.53
C SER A 117 17.21 10.45 6.01
N GLU A 118 15.94 10.07 5.92
CA GLU A 118 15.57 8.78 5.37
C GLU A 118 15.87 8.69 3.88
N GLN A 119 15.64 9.78 3.13
CA GLN A 119 16.02 9.84 1.71
C GLN A 119 17.53 9.71 1.51
N TRP A 120 18.33 10.35 2.37
CA TRP A 120 19.79 10.21 2.33
C TRP A 120 20.22 8.75 2.56
N ILE A 121 19.66 8.08 3.57
CA ILE A 121 20.00 6.68 3.88
C ILE A 121 19.60 5.76 2.73
N ARG A 122 18.44 5.99 2.09
CA ARG A 122 18.02 5.22 0.91
C ARG A 122 18.97 5.40 -0.26
N ASN A 123 19.36 6.63 -0.57
CA ASN A 123 20.33 6.91 -1.62
C ASN A 123 21.70 6.26 -1.31
N PHE A 124 22.11 6.25 -0.04
CA PHE A 124 23.33 5.57 0.37
C PHE A 124 23.22 4.06 0.22
N ALA A 125 22.11 3.45 0.66
CA ALA A 125 21.84 2.03 0.48
C ALA A 125 21.89 1.62 -1.00
N ASP A 126 21.24 2.39 -1.87
CA ASP A 126 21.27 2.18 -3.33
C ASP A 126 22.69 2.29 -3.89
N ARG A 127 23.49 3.27 -3.43
CA ARG A 127 24.90 3.45 -3.85
C ARG A 127 25.74 2.22 -3.53
N VAL A 128 25.54 1.60 -2.38
CA VAL A 128 26.26 0.38 -1.95
C VAL A 128 25.53 -0.90 -2.33
N SER A 129 24.49 -0.81 -3.17
CA SER A 129 23.69 -1.95 -3.66
C SER A 129 23.06 -2.80 -2.53
N LEU A 130 22.71 -2.16 -1.41
CA LEU A 130 21.96 -2.76 -0.31
C LEU A 130 20.52 -2.27 -0.30
N GLN A 131 19.62 -3.08 0.25
CA GLN A 131 18.27 -2.61 0.59
C GLN A 131 18.33 -1.75 1.86
N TYR A 132 17.50 -0.70 1.89
CA TYR A 132 17.37 0.21 3.05
C TYR A 132 17.21 -0.56 4.38
N ASP A 133 16.33 -1.55 4.38
CA ASP A 133 15.96 -2.34 5.55
C ASP A 133 17.17 -3.11 6.10
N ILE A 134 17.93 -3.74 5.20
CA ILE A 134 19.16 -4.49 5.52
C ILE A 134 20.24 -3.56 6.09
N LEU A 135 20.37 -2.35 5.53
CA LEU A 135 21.32 -1.35 6.03
C LEU A 135 20.93 -0.86 7.43
N MET A 136 19.64 -0.60 7.66
CA MET A 136 19.12 -0.12 8.94
C MET A 136 19.17 -1.19 10.03
N ASP A 137 18.86 -2.44 9.71
CA ASP A 137 18.96 -3.55 10.65
C ASP A 137 20.43 -3.85 11.00
N GLY A 138 21.34 -3.82 10.02
CA GLY A 138 22.78 -3.93 10.29
C GLY A 138 23.31 -2.82 11.20
N ALA A 139 22.86 -1.58 11.00
CA ALA A 139 23.20 -0.47 11.89
C ALA A 139 22.65 -0.68 13.31
N ARG A 140 21.41 -1.17 13.46
CA ARG A 140 20.81 -1.48 14.76
C ARG A 140 21.59 -2.58 15.48
N ASP A 141 21.87 -3.69 14.81
CA ASP A 141 22.59 -4.83 15.38
C ASP A 141 24.01 -4.46 15.80
N TRP A 142 24.67 -3.59 15.03
CA TRP A 142 25.95 -2.99 15.37
C TRP A 142 25.86 -2.20 16.68
N VAL A 143 24.94 -1.22 16.74
CA VAL A 143 24.76 -0.37 17.92
C VAL A 143 24.43 -1.20 19.16
N ASP A 144 23.54 -2.18 19.04
CA ASP A 144 23.15 -3.04 20.16
C ASP A 144 24.27 -3.97 20.62
N SER A 145 25.15 -4.37 19.71
CA SER A 145 26.33 -5.15 20.07
C SER A 145 27.38 -4.30 20.78
N GLN A 146 27.62 -3.08 20.32
CA GLN A 146 28.52 -2.12 20.98
C GLN A 146 28.02 -1.79 22.40
N LYS A 147 26.70 -1.54 22.57
CA LYS A 147 26.08 -1.37 23.90
C LYS A 147 26.30 -2.56 24.84
N ARG A 148 26.41 -3.78 24.29
CA ARG A 148 26.69 -5.02 25.04
C ARG A 148 28.19 -5.27 25.25
N GLY A 149 29.07 -4.38 24.78
CA GLY A 149 30.53 -4.55 24.82
C GLY A 149 31.04 -5.63 23.86
N SER A 150 30.31 -5.91 22.79
CA SER A 150 30.66 -6.86 21.74
C SER A 150 30.86 -6.14 20.41
N TRP A 151 31.58 -6.77 19.48
CA TRP A 151 31.85 -6.22 18.15
C TRP A 151 30.69 -6.38 17.16
N GLY A 152 29.66 -7.16 17.50
CA GLY A 152 28.51 -7.42 16.65
C GLY A 152 28.82 -8.27 15.42
N GLU A 153 27.82 -8.45 14.57
CA GLU A 153 27.99 -9.09 13.26
C GLU A 153 28.15 -7.99 12.20
N TYR A 154 29.25 -8.03 11.47
CA TYR A 154 29.45 -7.15 10.33
C TYR A 154 28.58 -7.63 9.16
N LEU A 155 28.02 -6.69 8.41
CA LEU A 155 27.41 -7.00 7.12
C LEU A 155 28.51 -7.47 6.16
N CYS A 156 28.42 -8.75 5.79
CA CYS A 156 29.32 -9.41 4.84
C CYS A 156 28.51 -9.96 3.67
N PHE A 157 28.61 -9.30 2.52
CA PHE A 157 27.99 -9.75 1.27
C PHE A 157 29.05 -10.19 0.26
N GLY A 158 30.09 -10.86 0.76
CA GLY A 158 31.28 -11.22 -0.03
C GLY A 158 32.00 -9.97 -0.54
N GLY A 159 32.27 -9.92 -1.85
CA GLY A 159 32.93 -8.77 -2.47
C GLY A 159 32.04 -7.54 -2.71
N LEU A 160 30.74 -7.60 -2.40
CA LEU A 160 29.81 -6.49 -2.69
C LEU A 160 30.17 -5.21 -1.94
N LEU A 161 30.69 -5.34 -0.71
CA LEU A 161 31.08 -4.22 0.15
C LEU A 161 32.60 -4.03 0.16
N GLU A 162 33.33 -4.60 -0.79
CA GLU A 162 34.78 -4.45 -0.88
C GLU A 162 35.16 -2.99 -1.17
N GLY A 163 35.88 -2.37 -0.23
CA GLY A 163 36.29 -0.97 -0.33
C GLY A 163 35.22 0.05 0.07
N GLU A 164 34.02 -0.40 0.45
CA GLU A 164 32.97 0.46 0.98
C GLU A 164 33.04 0.52 2.52
N SER A 165 32.69 1.68 3.06
CA SER A 165 32.57 1.89 4.51
C SER A 165 31.37 2.77 4.81
N VAL A 166 30.74 2.57 5.97
CA VAL A 166 29.68 3.45 6.43
C VAL A 166 30.30 4.80 6.82
N PRO A 167 29.92 5.92 6.17
CA PRO A 167 30.48 7.23 6.47
C PRO A 167 29.92 7.78 7.79
N ASP A 168 30.66 8.66 8.46
CA ASP A 168 30.22 9.25 9.74
C ASP A 168 28.91 10.05 9.63
N GLU A 169 28.63 10.62 8.44
CA GLU A 169 27.38 11.33 8.11
C GLU A 169 26.13 10.43 8.20
N PHE A 170 26.29 9.11 8.11
CA PHE A 170 25.20 8.16 8.27
C PHE A 170 24.53 8.27 9.65
N TRP A 171 25.31 8.46 10.72
CA TRP A 171 24.80 8.36 12.09
C TRP A 171 23.82 9.48 12.47
N PRO A 172 24.07 10.77 12.15
CA PRO A 172 23.06 11.81 12.32
C PRO A 172 21.73 11.51 11.62
N HIS A 173 21.77 10.94 10.41
CA HIS A 173 20.56 10.54 9.68
C HIS A 173 19.87 9.35 10.35
N TYR A 174 20.64 8.34 10.78
CA TYR A 174 20.12 7.19 11.53
C TYR A 174 19.42 7.63 12.82
N GLU A 175 20.02 8.53 13.61
CA GLU A 175 19.41 9.08 14.83
C GLU A 175 18.11 9.85 14.52
N ALA A 176 18.08 10.61 13.42
CA ALA A 176 16.90 11.37 13.00
C ALA A 176 15.74 10.46 12.57
N VAL A 177 16.03 9.32 11.93
CA VAL A 177 15.03 8.37 11.45
C VAL A 177 14.53 7.46 12.58
N THR A 178 15.42 6.98 13.44
CA THR A 178 15.07 6.04 14.52
C THR A 178 14.60 6.74 15.80
N GLY A 179 14.95 8.01 15.98
CA GLY A 179 14.76 8.75 17.23
C GLY A 179 15.71 8.31 18.36
N GLU A 180 16.59 7.34 18.10
CA GLU A 180 17.57 6.84 19.07
C GLU A 180 18.87 7.64 18.97
N LYS A 181 19.46 8.00 20.12
CA LYS A 181 20.79 8.61 20.16
C LYS A 181 21.86 7.53 20.18
N VAL A 182 22.86 7.68 19.31
CA VAL A 182 24.01 6.76 19.20
C VAL A 182 25.24 7.49 19.72
N GLU A 183 25.80 6.97 20.81
CA GLU A 183 27.06 7.49 21.37
C GLU A 183 28.17 7.43 20.32
N GLU A 184 29.04 8.44 20.31
CA GLU A 184 30.10 8.57 19.31
C GLU A 184 31.03 7.36 19.28
N THR A 185 31.27 6.72 20.43
CA THR A 185 32.07 5.49 20.56
C THR A 185 31.39 4.25 19.97
N HIS A 186 30.08 4.29 19.72
CA HIS A 186 29.33 3.21 19.09
C HIS A 186 29.12 3.43 17.59
N ARG A 187 29.59 4.57 17.06
CA ARG A 187 29.60 4.86 15.62
C ARG A 187 30.79 4.16 14.97
N GLY A 188 30.62 3.72 13.74
CA GLY A 188 31.70 3.07 12.98
C GLY A 188 31.18 2.43 11.71
N SER A 189 32.07 1.79 10.96
CA SER A 189 31.68 0.98 9.82
C SER A 189 31.35 -0.43 10.26
N PHE A 190 30.11 -0.86 10.04
CA PHE A 190 29.67 -2.23 10.24
C PHE A 190 29.72 -3.06 8.95
N PHE A 191 30.39 -2.56 7.91
CA PHE A 191 30.68 -3.32 6.69
C PHE A 191 31.99 -4.07 6.83
N THR A 192 32.04 -5.31 6.33
CA THR A 192 33.30 -6.06 6.16
C THR A 192 33.41 -6.61 4.75
N CYS A 193 34.63 -6.60 4.22
CA CYS A 193 34.99 -7.27 2.96
C CYS A 193 35.55 -8.67 3.18
N SER A 194 35.73 -9.11 4.43
CA SER A 194 36.26 -10.43 4.77
C SER A 194 35.23 -11.26 5.55
N CYS A 195 35.01 -12.48 5.07
CA CYS A 195 34.45 -13.60 5.84
C CYS A 195 35.39 -14.00 6.97
#